data_AF-A0A172U0M1-F1
#
_entry.id   AF-A0A172U0M1-F1
#
_cell.length_a   1.000
_cell.length_b   1.000
_cell.length_c   1.000
_cell.angle_alpha   90.00
_cell.angle_beta   90.00
_cell.angle_gamma   90.00
#
_symmetry.space_group_name_H-M   'P 1'
#
loop_
_entity.id
_entity.type
_entity.pdbx_description
1 polymer ?
#
loop_
_entity_poly.entity_id
_entity_poly.type
_entity_poly.pdbx_seq_one_letter_code
_entity_poly.pdbx_strand_id
1 'polypeptide(L)'
;MARQAGPLFITGTIDDMVFYQMNGRYYMRLKGEPTTGTKKRMSQDEHYPLLCLRKREFKEASKMVRKWYYTLPKTVRKHGLFGKLTGKAVRMLRKGMTEEKIKALLLQEFGKVKPTVEQTIPTMTVETDNAPKLVSLPAYTPPKPKRKSKKLTTGRLSSWQVSEQGQLQKEVVKPKAIATKQDSGTSLYATQGYYSTWTCSGW
;
A
#
# COMPACT_ATOMS: atom_id res chain seq x y z
N MET A 1 -19.50 -11.87 -3.40
CA MET A 1 -19.20 -12.35 -4.77
C MET A 1 -20.50 -12.80 -5.39
N ALA A 2 -20.81 -12.35 -6.60
CA ALA A 2 -22.05 -12.72 -7.26
C ALA A 2 -21.83 -14.01 -8.07
N ARG A 3 -22.85 -14.88 -8.13
CA ARG A 3 -22.84 -16.02 -9.06
C ARG A 3 -23.28 -15.50 -10.44
N GLN A 4 -22.63 -15.96 -11.50
CA GLN A 4 -23.11 -15.66 -12.86
C GLN A 4 -24.42 -16.44 -13.07
N ALA A 5 -25.41 -15.76 -13.64
CA ALA A 5 -26.69 -16.34 -14.03
C ALA A 5 -26.94 -15.99 -15.50
N GLY A 6 -27.48 -16.96 -16.25
CA GLY A 6 -27.74 -16.80 -17.68
C GLY A 6 -27.17 -17.95 -18.52
N PRO A 7 -27.45 -17.94 -19.84
CA PRO A 7 -26.99 -18.98 -20.78
C PRO A 7 -25.51 -18.85 -21.15
N LEU A 8 -24.90 -17.67 -20.94
CA LEU A 8 -23.51 -17.38 -21.27
C LEU A 8 -22.68 -17.25 -20.01
N PHE A 9 -21.62 -18.05 -19.93
CA PHE A 9 -20.63 -17.99 -18.86
C PHE A 9 -19.35 -17.36 -19.38
N ILE A 10 -18.96 -16.23 -18.78
CA ILE A 10 -17.77 -15.49 -19.18
C ILE A 10 -16.65 -15.82 -18.20
N THR A 11 -15.43 -15.93 -18.71
CA THR A 11 -14.21 -15.98 -17.91
C THR A 11 -13.26 -14.89 -18.40
N GLY A 12 -12.55 -14.24 -17.48
CA GLY A 12 -11.69 -13.11 -17.81
C GLY A 12 -12.07 -11.84 -17.06
N THR A 13 -11.51 -10.71 -17.49
CA THR A 13 -11.80 -9.39 -16.88
C THR A 13 -12.40 -8.50 -17.95
N ILE A 14 -13.57 -7.94 -17.66
CA ILE A 14 -14.23 -6.94 -18.50
C ILE A 14 -14.47 -5.74 -17.60
N ASP A 15 -13.91 -4.59 -17.97
CA ASP A 15 -13.94 -3.36 -17.18
C ASP A 15 -13.45 -3.58 -15.74
N ASP A 16 -14.29 -3.23 -14.76
CA ASP A 16 -14.07 -3.41 -13.33
C ASP A 16 -14.73 -4.70 -12.82
N MET A 17 -15.01 -5.67 -13.68
CA MET A 17 -15.58 -6.97 -13.30
C MET A 17 -14.61 -8.08 -13.67
N VAL A 18 -14.30 -8.93 -12.68
CA VAL A 18 -13.49 -10.13 -12.87
C VAL A 18 -14.41 -11.33 -12.79
N PHE A 19 -14.52 -12.03 -13.91
CA PHE A 19 -15.26 -13.26 -14.07
C PHE A 19 -14.31 -14.46 -13.99
N TYR A 20 -14.66 -15.43 -13.17
CA TYR A 20 -13.80 -16.59 -12.96
C TYR A 20 -14.63 -17.82 -12.59
N GLN A 21 -14.04 -19.00 -12.81
CA GLN A 21 -14.63 -20.28 -12.48
C GLN A 21 -13.95 -20.86 -11.24
N MET A 22 -14.74 -21.43 -10.33
CA MET A 22 -14.25 -22.11 -9.14
C MET A 22 -15.18 -23.28 -8.83
N ASN A 23 -14.61 -24.48 -8.68
CA ASN A 23 -15.35 -25.72 -8.42
C ASN A 23 -16.51 -25.96 -9.42
N GLY A 24 -16.26 -25.75 -10.72
CA GLY A 24 -17.26 -25.90 -11.78
C GLY A 24 -18.36 -24.84 -11.81
N ARG A 25 -18.35 -23.86 -10.89
CA ARG A 25 -19.33 -22.77 -10.83
C ARG A 25 -18.70 -21.46 -11.29
N TYR A 26 -19.49 -20.63 -11.96
CA TYR A 26 -19.06 -19.34 -12.47
C TYR A 26 -19.43 -18.20 -11.52
N TYR A 27 -18.45 -17.36 -11.24
CA TYR A 27 -18.56 -16.24 -10.31
C TYR A 27 -18.13 -14.94 -10.97
N MET A 28 -18.61 -13.85 -10.39
CA MET A 28 -18.20 -12.50 -10.70
C MET A 28 -17.79 -11.79 -9.40
N ARG A 29 -16.70 -11.04 -9.48
CA ARG A 29 -16.32 -10.06 -8.45
C ARG A 29 -16.08 -8.72 -9.11
N LEU A 30 -16.46 -7.65 -8.42
CA LEU A 30 -15.98 -6.33 -8.79
C LEU A 30 -14.49 -6.23 -8.46
N LYS A 31 -13.73 -5.68 -9.39
CA LYS A 31 -12.38 -5.17 -9.24
C LYS A 31 -12.46 -3.85 -8.47
N GLY A 32 -12.92 -3.92 -7.22
CA GLY A 32 -12.81 -2.79 -6.31
C GLY A 32 -11.35 -2.64 -5.90
N GLU A 33 -10.69 -1.55 -6.30
CA GLU A 33 -9.53 -1.10 -5.54
C GLU A 33 -10.04 -0.74 -4.13
N PRO A 34 -9.53 -1.38 -3.07
CA PRO A 34 -9.95 -0.98 -1.75
C PRO A 34 -9.36 0.43 -1.54
N THR A 35 -10.21 1.45 -1.56
CA THR A 35 -9.82 2.83 -1.25
C THR A 35 -9.07 2.83 0.07
N THR A 36 -8.10 3.73 0.24
CA THR A 36 -7.26 3.78 1.44
C THR A 36 -8.08 3.84 2.74
N GLY A 37 -9.27 4.47 2.69
CA GLY A 37 -10.26 4.46 3.77
C GLY A 37 -10.91 3.09 4.00
N THR A 38 -11.32 2.40 2.92
CA THR A 38 -11.92 1.06 2.98
C THR A 38 -10.97 0.02 3.58
N LYS A 39 -9.65 0.05 3.26
CA LYS A 39 -8.66 -0.87 3.87
C LYS A 39 -8.56 -0.71 5.38
N LYS A 40 -8.56 0.53 5.87
CA LYS A 40 -8.50 0.82 7.31
C LYS A 40 -9.78 0.37 7.99
N ARG A 41 -10.94 0.67 7.40
CA ARG A 41 -12.25 0.22 7.88
C ARG A 41 -12.33 -1.29 7.95
N MET A 42 -12.05 -2.01 6.85
CA MET A 42 -12.06 -3.49 6.81
C MET A 42 -11.20 -4.14 7.89
N SER A 43 -10.13 -3.49 8.32
CA SER A 43 -9.24 -4.00 9.35
C SER A 43 -9.70 -3.75 10.79
N GLN A 44 -10.68 -2.89 10.99
CA GLN A 44 -11.27 -2.55 12.28
C GLN A 44 -12.70 -3.06 12.39
N ASP A 45 -13.32 -3.33 11.25
CA ASP A 45 -14.71 -3.72 11.11
C ASP A 45 -14.96 -5.14 11.59
N GLU A 46 -16.04 -5.31 12.35
CA GLU A 46 -16.48 -6.58 12.90
C GLU A 46 -16.97 -7.53 11.81
N HIS A 47 -17.37 -7.01 10.65
CA HIS A 47 -17.75 -7.81 9.49
C HIS A 47 -16.61 -8.67 8.93
N TYR A 48 -15.34 -8.40 9.27
CA TYR A 48 -14.18 -9.18 8.84
C TYR A 48 -13.40 -9.78 10.01
N PRO A 49 -14.01 -10.68 10.81
CA PRO A 49 -13.41 -11.16 12.05
C PRO A 49 -12.08 -11.89 11.81
N LEU A 50 -12.00 -12.70 10.76
CA LEU A 50 -10.78 -13.41 10.36
C LEU A 50 -9.63 -12.46 9.99
N LEU A 51 -9.92 -11.35 9.32
CA LEU A 51 -8.90 -10.39 8.94
C LEU A 51 -8.36 -9.65 10.17
N CYS A 52 -9.26 -9.31 11.09
CA CYS A 52 -8.93 -8.73 12.39
C CYS A 52 -8.05 -9.68 13.23
N LEU A 53 -8.44 -10.95 13.35
CA LEU A 53 -7.65 -11.98 14.05
C LEU A 53 -6.26 -12.14 13.45
N ARG A 54 -6.16 -12.34 12.13
CA ARG A 54 -4.87 -12.48 11.43
C ARG A 54 -3.96 -11.28 11.61
N LYS A 55 -4.53 -10.07 11.65
CA LYS A 55 -3.76 -8.85 11.92
C LYS A 55 -3.27 -8.78 13.37
N ARG A 56 -4.08 -9.21 14.34
CA ARG A 56 -3.69 -9.31 15.75
C ARG A 56 -2.53 -10.30 15.92
N GLU A 57 -2.66 -11.51 15.36
CA GLU A 57 -1.60 -12.52 15.34
C GLU A 57 -0.29 -11.98 14.72
N PHE A 58 -0.40 -11.30 13.57
CA PHE A 58 0.76 -10.72 12.90
C PHE A 58 1.42 -9.62 13.74
N LYS A 59 0.62 -8.78 14.40
CA LYS A 59 1.11 -7.71 15.28
C LYS A 59 1.85 -8.29 16.48
N GLU A 60 1.31 -9.35 17.08
CA GLU A 60 1.92 -10.06 18.21
C GLU A 60 3.24 -10.72 17.82
N ALA A 61 3.24 -11.48 16.71
CA ALA A 61 4.47 -12.07 16.16
C ALA A 61 5.53 -11.01 15.86
N SER A 62 5.13 -9.88 15.26
CA SER A 62 6.05 -8.78 14.94
C SER A 62 6.66 -8.16 16.19
N LYS A 63 5.89 -8.01 17.28
CA LYS A 63 6.41 -7.52 18.56
C LYS A 63 7.42 -8.50 19.15
N MET A 64 7.10 -9.79 19.15
CA MET A 64 8.00 -10.84 19.63
C MET A 64 9.31 -10.84 18.85
N VAL A 65 9.26 -10.88 17.51
CA VAL A 65 10.46 -10.88 16.65
C VAL A 65 11.30 -9.62 16.87
N ARG A 66 10.68 -8.45 17.04
CA ARG A 66 11.39 -7.20 17.25
C ARG A 66 12.28 -7.21 18.51
N LYS A 67 11.89 -7.91 19.58
CA LYS A 67 12.65 -7.99 20.84
C LYS A 67 14.07 -8.54 20.61
N TRP A 68 14.23 -9.54 19.76
CA TRP A 68 15.51 -10.20 19.52
C TRP A 68 16.09 -9.96 18.12
N TYR A 69 15.33 -9.41 17.18
CA TYR A 69 15.86 -9.07 15.85
C TYR A 69 17.06 -8.12 15.91
N TYR A 70 17.07 -7.20 16.87
CA TYR A 70 18.17 -6.26 17.07
C TYR A 70 19.38 -6.84 17.81
N THR A 71 19.30 -8.08 18.33
CA THR A 71 20.48 -8.77 18.88
C THR A 71 21.31 -9.42 17.77
N LEU A 72 20.74 -9.61 16.58
CA LEU A 72 21.46 -10.14 15.42
C LEU A 72 22.49 -9.13 14.89
N PRO A 73 23.64 -9.56 14.35
CA PRO A 73 24.63 -8.65 13.78
C PRO A 73 24.07 -7.89 12.57
N LYS A 74 24.52 -6.64 12.37
CA LYS A 74 24.04 -5.77 11.27
C LYS A 74 24.26 -6.38 9.88
N THR A 75 25.32 -7.19 9.72
CA THR A 75 25.64 -7.92 8.47
C THR A 75 24.52 -8.84 8.00
N VAL A 76 23.74 -9.39 8.94
CA VAL A 76 22.65 -10.32 8.65
C VAL A 76 21.32 -9.59 8.47
N ARG A 77 21.17 -8.36 8.97
CA ARG A 77 19.93 -7.56 8.91
C ARG A 77 19.68 -6.97 7.52
N LYS A 78 19.40 -7.84 6.55
CA LYS A 78 19.03 -7.44 5.18
C LYS A 78 17.57 -7.01 5.10
N HIS A 79 17.28 -6.11 4.15
CA HIS A 79 15.91 -5.71 3.83
C HIS A 79 15.06 -6.96 3.53
N GLY A 80 13.92 -7.09 4.20
CA GLY A 80 13.00 -8.23 4.05
C GLY A 80 13.25 -9.42 4.99
N LEU A 81 14.40 -9.51 5.68
CA LEU A 81 14.64 -10.60 6.65
C LEU A 81 13.62 -10.54 7.79
N PHE A 82 13.36 -9.35 8.32
CA PHE A 82 12.36 -9.13 9.37
C PHE A 82 10.97 -9.65 8.97
N GLY A 83 10.54 -9.38 7.73
CA GLY A 83 9.26 -9.86 7.21
C GLY A 83 9.21 -11.38 7.10
N LYS A 84 10.30 -12.02 6.65
CA LYS A 84 10.41 -13.49 6.59
C LYS A 84 10.33 -14.13 7.98
N LEU A 85 11.06 -13.58 8.95
CA LEU A 85 11.03 -14.05 10.34
C LEU A 85 9.64 -13.92 10.95
N THR A 86 9.00 -12.77 10.75
CA THR A 86 7.64 -12.52 11.25
C THR A 86 6.63 -13.46 10.62
N GLY A 87 6.71 -13.70 9.30
CA GLY A 87 5.84 -14.65 8.61
C GLY A 87 5.98 -16.09 9.12
N LYS A 88 7.22 -16.54 9.40
CA LYS A 88 7.47 -17.85 10.03
C LYS A 88 6.95 -17.91 11.46
N ALA A 89 7.20 -16.87 12.26
CA ALA A 89 6.71 -16.76 13.63
C ALA A 89 5.19 -16.86 13.72
N VAL A 90 4.44 -16.16 12.85
CA VAL A 90 2.97 -16.26 12.79
C VAL A 90 2.51 -17.69 12.52
N ARG A 91 3.16 -18.40 11.57
CA ARG A 91 2.80 -19.80 11.28
C ARG A 91 3.04 -20.72 12.48
N MET A 92 4.06 -20.46 13.29
CA MET A 92 4.35 -21.25 14.49
C MET A 92 3.43 -20.90 15.67
N LEU A 93 3.06 -19.62 15.83
CA LEU A 93 2.06 -19.21 16.82
C LEU A 93 0.70 -19.87 16.55
N ARG A 94 0.30 -19.99 15.28
CA ARG A 94 -0.92 -20.72 14.90
C ARG A 94 -0.88 -22.21 15.23
N LYS A 95 0.31 -22.79 15.37
CA LYS A 95 0.50 -24.18 15.82
C LYS A 95 0.52 -24.30 17.35
N GLY A 96 0.33 -23.20 18.09
CA GLY A 96 0.36 -23.19 19.56
C GLY A 96 1.76 -23.29 20.16
N MET A 97 2.81 -22.95 19.41
CA MET A 97 4.18 -22.97 19.95
C MET A 97 4.43 -21.77 20.87
N THR A 98 5.20 -22.00 21.93
CA THR A 98 5.63 -20.93 22.87
C THR A 98 6.68 -20.01 22.24
N GLU A 99 6.75 -18.76 22.70
CA GLU A 99 7.67 -17.74 22.17
C GLU A 99 9.14 -18.20 22.18
N GLU A 100 9.54 -18.89 23.24
CA GLU A 100 10.92 -19.37 23.43
C GLU A 100 11.32 -20.43 22.42
N LYS A 101 10.42 -21.39 22.14
CA LYS A 101 10.62 -22.43 21.12
C LYS A 101 10.74 -21.80 19.74
N ILE A 102 9.89 -20.81 19.45
CA ILE A 102 9.92 -20.06 18.18
C ILE A 102 11.26 -19.35 18.02
N LYS A 103 11.74 -18.69 19.07
CA LYS A 103 13.04 -18.02 19.06
C LYS A 103 14.18 -19.00 18.80
N ALA A 104 14.22 -20.13 19.51
CA ALA A 104 15.26 -21.14 19.35
C ALA A 104 15.30 -21.70 17.91
N LEU A 105 14.14 -22.06 17.35
CA LEU A 105 14.04 -22.58 15.98
C LEU A 105 14.47 -21.55 14.93
N LEU A 106 14.03 -20.28 15.07
CA LEU A 106 14.42 -19.23 14.14
C LEU A 106 15.92 -18.91 14.26
N LEU A 107 16.47 -18.85 15.47
CA LEU A 107 17.91 -18.64 15.63
C LEU A 107 18.71 -19.83 15.10
N GLN A 108 18.22 -21.06 15.17
CA GLN A 108 18.88 -22.22 14.56
C GLN A 108 18.88 -22.14 13.02
N GLU A 109 17.75 -21.75 12.43
CA GLU A 109 17.61 -21.63 10.97
C GLU A 109 18.47 -20.48 10.40
N PHE A 110 18.53 -19.36 11.12
CA PHE A 110 19.22 -18.14 10.66
C PHE A 110 20.61 -17.93 11.28
N GLY A 111 20.96 -18.71 12.30
CA GLY A 111 22.25 -18.73 12.99
C GLY A 111 23.31 -19.60 12.34
N LYS A 112 23.00 -20.28 11.22
CA LYS A 112 24.01 -20.85 10.30
C LYS A 112 24.76 -19.77 9.49
N VAL A 113 24.86 -18.55 10.03
CA VAL A 113 25.85 -17.58 9.59
C VAL A 113 27.09 -17.95 10.37
N LYS A 114 27.99 -18.70 9.71
CA LYS A 114 29.35 -18.92 10.20
C LYS A 114 29.86 -17.56 10.72
N PRO A 115 30.41 -17.47 11.94
CA PRO A 115 31.26 -16.34 12.24
C PRO A 115 32.41 -16.44 11.26
N THR A 116 32.40 -15.63 10.20
CA THR A 116 33.65 -15.29 9.52
C THR A 116 34.40 -14.46 10.55
N VAL A 117 35.21 -15.18 11.33
CA VAL A 117 36.23 -14.63 12.19
C VAL A 117 37.19 -13.88 11.28
N GLU A 118 36.99 -12.58 11.11
CA GLU A 118 38.07 -11.70 10.66
C GLU A 118 38.97 -11.44 11.87
N GLN A 119 39.80 -12.44 12.20
CA GLN A 119 41.04 -12.22 12.91
C GLN A 119 42.13 -11.99 11.86
N THR A 120 42.52 -10.73 11.69
CA THR A 120 43.91 -10.37 11.40
C THR A 120 44.15 -8.97 11.93
N ILE A 121 44.60 -8.91 13.18
CA ILE A 121 45.46 -7.84 13.66
C ILE A 121 46.85 -8.16 13.09
N PRO A 122 47.48 -7.26 12.34
CA PRO A 122 48.91 -7.09 12.47
C PRO A 122 49.21 -5.80 13.23
N THR A 123 49.73 -6.02 14.44
CA THR A 123 50.56 -5.09 15.19
C THR A 123 51.71 -4.61 14.31
N MET A 124 51.79 -3.30 14.08
CA MET A 124 53.08 -2.63 13.88
C MET A 124 53.11 -1.39 14.79
N THR A 125 53.92 -1.49 15.84
CA THR A 125 54.58 -0.37 16.53
C THR A 125 55.60 0.23 15.56
N VAL A 126 55.83 1.54 15.43
CA VAL A 126 56.63 2.37 16.36
C VAL A 126 56.63 3.85 15.84
N GLU A 127 56.41 4.79 16.78
CA GLU A 127 56.97 6.15 16.99
C GLU A 127 56.67 7.42 16.14
N THR A 128 56.15 8.41 16.89
CA THR A 128 56.49 9.85 17.02
C THR A 128 56.70 10.73 15.79
N ASP A 129 55.82 11.73 15.61
CA ASP A 129 56.16 13.16 15.79
C ASP A 129 54.98 14.12 15.49
N ASN A 130 54.70 14.98 16.47
CA ASN A 130 54.28 16.38 16.42
C ASN A 130 53.13 16.92 15.50
N ALA A 131 52.29 17.72 16.18
CA ALA A 131 51.54 18.90 15.75
C ALA A 131 50.06 18.73 15.31
N PRO A 132 49.13 19.52 15.89
CA PRO A 132 47.69 19.37 15.72
C PRO A 132 47.19 20.00 14.41
N LYS A 133 46.50 19.22 13.57
CA LYS A 133 45.75 19.72 12.41
C LYS A 133 44.25 19.55 12.63
N LEU A 134 43.62 20.70 12.89
CA LEU A 134 42.29 21.16 12.49
C LEU A 134 41.20 20.12 12.20
N VAL A 135 40.19 20.16 13.07
CA VAL A 135 38.82 19.68 12.86
C VAL A 135 38.25 20.32 11.58
N SER A 136 37.84 19.49 10.61
CA SER A 136 36.91 19.91 9.56
C SER A 136 35.67 19.02 9.58
N LEU A 137 34.53 19.63 9.90
CA LEU A 137 33.20 19.02 9.84
C LEU A 137 32.81 18.74 8.37
N PRO A 138 32.20 17.59 8.04
CA PRO A 138 31.62 17.39 6.72
C PRO A 138 30.33 18.21 6.56
N ALA A 139 30.29 18.98 5.47
CA ALA A 139 29.24 19.91 5.09
C ALA A 139 27.86 19.23 4.91
N TYR A 140 26.82 19.91 5.42
CA TYR A 140 25.42 19.57 5.22
C TYR A 140 25.02 19.76 3.75
N THR A 141 24.65 18.68 3.07
CA THR A 141 24.01 18.72 1.75
C THR A 141 22.49 18.85 1.91
N PRO A 142 21.83 19.84 1.30
CA PRO A 142 20.37 19.96 1.38
C PRO A 142 19.65 18.85 0.58
N PRO A 143 18.43 18.45 1.00
CA PRO A 143 17.66 17.40 0.34
C PRO A 143 17.11 17.84 -1.03
N LYS A 144 17.25 16.95 -2.02
CA LYS A 144 16.74 17.13 -3.40
C LYS A 144 15.20 17.30 -3.43
N PRO A 145 14.65 18.18 -4.28
CA PRO A 145 13.21 18.37 -4.40
C PRO A 145 12.52 17.14 -5.03
N LYS A 146 11.35 16.78 -4.47
CA LYS A 146 10.51 15.67 -4.91
C LYS A 146 9.98 15.93 -6.33
N ARG A 147 10.31 15.05 -7.28
CA ARG A 147 9.71 15.02 -8.62
C ARG A 147 8.20 14.83 -8.51
N LYS A 148 7.43 15.80 -9.02
CA LYS A 148 5.98 15.65 -9.20
C LYS A 148 5.73 14.54 -10.22
N SER A 149 4.95 13.52 -9.84
CA SER A 149 4.50 12.48 -10.75
C SER A 149 3.58 13.10 -11.80
N LYS A 150 3.87 12.85 -13.08
CA LYS A 150 2.95 13.17 -14.17
C LYS A 150 1.71 12.30 -13.97
N LYS A 151 0.54 12.91 -13.79
CA LYS A 151 -0.74 12.21 -13.85
C LYS A 151 -0.90 11.68 -15.28
N LEU A 152 -0.86 10.36 -15.43
CA LEU A 152 -1.21 9.69 -16.67
C LEU A 152 -2.74 9.73 -16.76
N THR A 153 -3.29 10.65 -17.54
CA THR A 153 -4.72 10.70 -17.83
C THR A 153 -5.01 9.53 -18.76
N THR A 154 -5.50 8.42 -18.22
CA THR A 154 -6.08 7.34 -19.02
C THR A 154 -7.30 7.91 -19.74
N GLY A 155 -7.27 7.92 -21.07
CA GLY A 155 -8.37 8.41 -21.89
C GLY A 155 -9.61 7.57 -21.63
N ARG A 156 -10.55 8.14 -20.87
CA ARG A 156 -11.85 7.53 -20.57
C ARG A 156 -12.68 7.55 -21.86
N LEU A 157 -13.13 6.38 -22.33
CA LEU A 157 -13.98 6.27 -23.53
C LEU A 157 -15.32 7.02 -23.39
N SER A 158 -15.68 7.47 -22.18
CA SER A 158 -16.88 8.27 -21.93
C SER A 158 -16.90 9.65 -22.61
N SER A 159 -15.77 10.13 -23.15
CA SER A 159 -15.69 11.39 -23.91
C SER A 159 -15.64 11.17 -25.42
N TRP A 160 -16.03 9.99 -25.91
CA TRP A 160 -16.07 9.69 -27.34
C TRP A 160 -17.51 9.79 -27.83
N GLN A 161 -17.71 10.54 -28.92
CA GLN A 161 -18.99 10.63 -29.60
C GLN A 161 -18.94 9.77 -30.87
N VAL A 162 -20.07 9.17 -31.22
CA VAL A 162 -20.23 8.38 -32.44
C VAL A 162 -20.75 9.33 -33.53
N SER A 163 -20.07 9.38 -34.67
CA SER A 163 -20.53 10.17 -35.81
C SER A 163 -21.83 9.59 -36.37
N GLU A 164 -22.57 10.38 -37.14
CA GLU A 164 -23.81 9.92 -37.83
C GLU A 164 -23.56 8.72 -38.78
N GLN A 165 -22.31 8.46 -39.15
CA GLN A 165 -21.88 7.33 -39.97
C GLN A 165 -21.39 6.13 -39.14
N GLY A 166 -21.60 6.12 -37.82
CA GLY A 166 -21.29 4.99 -36.94
C GLY A 166 -19.81 4.85 -36.55
N GLN A 167 -18.97 5.85 -36.79
CA GLN A 167 -17.54 5.80 -36.44
C GLN A 167 -17.25 6.58 -35.15
N LEU A 168 -16.45 6.00 -34.25
CA LEU A 168 -16.01 6.66 -33.01
C LEU A 168 -15.02 7.79 -33.32
N GLN A 169 -15.35 9.02 -32.91
CA GLN A 169 -14.45 10.17 -33.00
C GLN A 169 -14.05 10.67 -31.61
N LYS A 170 -12.77 11.04 -31.48
CA LYS A 170 -12.23 11.70 -30.29
C LYS A 170 -12.59 13.19 -30.36
N GLU A 171 -13.07 13.77 -29.27
CA GLU A 171 -13.52 15.16 -29.18
C GLU A 171 -12.65 16.15 -29.99
N VAL A 172 -13.25 16.77 -31.00
CA VAL A 172 -12.71 17.95 -31.65
C VAL A 172 -12.86 19.10 -30.67
N VAL A 173 -11.72 19.61 -30.20
CA VAL A 173 -11.64 20.78 -29.30
C VAL A 173 -12.33 21.97 -30.00
N LYS A 174 -13.53 22.33 -29.53
CA LYS A 174 -14.17 23.58 -29.94
C LYS A 174 -13.28 24.76 -29.51
N PRO A 175 -12.94 25.72 -30.40
CA PRO A 175 -12.18 26.88 -29.99
C PRO A 175 -12.96 27.68 -28.95
N LYS A 176 -12.22 28.07 -27.91
CA LYS A 176 -12.69 28.76 -26.72
C LYS A 176 -13.14 30.18 -27.09
N ALA A 177 -14.43 30.45 -26.99
CA ALA A 177 -14.95 31.82 -27.09
C ALA A 177 -14.34 32.67 -25.96
N ILE A 178 -13.63 33.72 -26.35
CA ILE A 178 -13.08 34.74 -25.45
C ILE A 178 -14.25 35.68 -25.12
N ALA A 179 -14.82 35.53 -23.92
CA ALA A 179 -15.74 36.52 -23.37
C ALA A 179 -14.97 37.42 -22.40
N THR A 180 -14.83 38.68 -22.81
CA THR A 180 -14.30 39.81 -22.07
C THR A 180 -15.04 40.04 -20.76
N LYS A 181 -14.29 40.34 -19.69
CA LYS A 181 -14.80 40.80 -18.40
C LYS A 181 -15.54 42.13 -18.58
N GLN A 182 -16.69 42.27 -17.92
CA GLN A 182 -17.13 43.56 -17.39
C GLN A 182 -17.56 43.39 -15.94
N ASP A 183 -16.99 44.26 -15.12
CA ASP A 183 -17.30 44.47 -13.71
C ASP A 183 -18.61 45.25 -13.55
N SER A 184 -19.11 45.25 -12.32
CA SER A 184 -20.16 46.09 -11.72
C SER A 184 -21.59 45.51 -11.72
N GLY A 185 -22.23 45.60 -10.56
CA GLY A 185 -23.67 45.42 -10.43
C GLY A 185 -24.13 44.65 -9.21
N THR A 186 -24.04 45.29 -8.04
CA THR A 186 -24.80 44.98 -6.83
C THR A 186 -26.25 44.62 -7.17
N SER A 187 -26.74 43.47 -6.71
CA SER A 187 -28.18 43.19 -6.67
C SER A 187 -28.50 42.23 -5.52
N LEU A 188 -29.08 42.82 -4.48
CA LEU A 188 -29.78 42.15 -3.39
C LEU A 188 -31.15 41.74 -3.91
N TYR A 189 -31.40 40.43 -4.08
CA TYR A 189 -32.75 39.90 -3.95
C TYR A 189 -32.72 38.50 -3.33
N ALA A 190 -33.39 38.42 -2.19
CA ALA A 190 -33.80 37.20 -1.53
C ALA A 190 -34.70 36.37 -2.46
N THR A 191 -34.52 35.05 -2.44
CA THR A 191 -35.58 34.11 -2.81
C THR A 191 -35.58 32.97 -1.79
N GLN A 192 -36.67 32.94 -1.04
CA GLN A 192 -37.08 31.84 -0.18
C GLN A 192 -37.29 30.56 -1.01
N GLY A 193 -37.08 29.41 -0.37
CA GLY A 193 -37.96 28.27 -0.59
C GLY A 193 -37.30 26.94 -0.92
N TYR A 194 -37.54 25.99 0.00
CA TYR A 194 -38.12 24.67 -0.25
C TYR A 194 -37.24 23.39 -0.24
N TYR A 195 -37.76 22.44 0.58
CA TYR A 195 -37.49 20.99 0.72
C TYR A 195 -36.24 20.57 1.52
N SER A 196 -36.27 19.56 2.41
CA SER A 196 -37.34 18.71 2.97
C SER A 196 -36.75 18.00 4.20
N THR A 197 -37.46 17.96 5.33
CA THR A 197 -37.11 17.10 6.47
C THR A 197 -37.45 15.65 6.14
N TRP A 198 -36.45 14.77 6.06
CA TRP A 198 -36.66 13.32 6.01
C TRP A 198 -36.90 12.79 7.41
N THR A 199 -38.13 12.40 7.69
CA THR A 199 -38.48 11.51 8.81
C THR A 199 -38.35 10.06 8.33
N CYS A 200 -37.40 9.30 8.88
CA CYS A 200 -37.37 7.84 8.76
C CYS A 200 -38.22 7.23 9.89
N SER A 201 -39.39 6.73 9.54
CA SER A 201 -40.19 5.82 10.35
C SER A 201 -40.22 4.45 9.69
N GLY A 202 -39.72 3.43 10.40
CA GLY A 202 -40.11 2.02 10.31
C GLY A 202 -39.80 1.27 9.01
N TRP A 203 -39.08 0.15 9.13
CA TRP A 203 -39.63 -1.21 9.14
C TRP A 203 -38.51 -2.17 9.61
#